data_AF-A0A1A8FRY3-F1
#
_entry.id   AF-A0A1A8FRY3-F1
#
_cell.length_a   1.000
_cell.length_b   1.000
_cell.length_c   1.000
_cell.angle_alpha   90.00
_cell.angle_beta   90.00
_cell.angle_gamma   90.00
#
_symmetry.space_group_name_H-M   'P 1'
#
loop_
_entity.id
_entity.type
_entity.pdbx_description
1 polymer ?
#
loop_
_entity_poly.entity_id
_entity_poly.type
_entity_poly.pdbx_seq_one_letter_code
_entity_poly.pdbx_strand_id
1 'polypeptide(L)'
;ELFYTDASKTTSLQVSANKPMPAVTRSSNFDPMYPGEGIAFTCSVDMSSGWEYVWYHDGTEIQSSSSNTYIISAIAQSSKGDYYCKAKRMGK
;
A
#
# COMPACT_ATOMS: atom_id res chain seq x y z
N GLU A 1 -47.52 23.99 -21.77
CA GLU A 1 -46.85 23.61 -20.51
C GLU A 1 -45.37 23.96 -20.62
N LEU A 2 -44.75 24.45 -19.55
CA LEU A 2 -43.32 24.78 -19.52
C LEU A 2 -42.61 23.78 -18.60
N PHE A 3 -41.62 23.07 -19.15
CA PHE A 3 -40.78 22.15 -18.41
C PHE A 3 -39.46 22.85 -18.09
N TYR A 4 -39.04 22.78 -16.82
CA TYR A 4 -37.75 23.28 -16.36
C TYR A 4 -36.93 22.11 -15.82
N THR A 5 -35.62 22.15 -16.04
CA THR A 5 -34.66 21.21 -15.49
C THR A 5 -33.80 21.90 -14.45
N ASP A 6 -33.52 21.23 -13.34
CA ASP A 6 -32.57 21.74 -12.35
C ASP A 6 -31.13 21.70 -12.87
N ALA A 7 -30.31 22.63 -12.35
CA ALA A 7 -28.89 22.68 -12.64
C ALA A 7 -28.17 21.48 -12.01
N SER A 8 -27.23 20.89 -12.74
CA SER A 8 -26.40 19.78 -12.23
C SER A 8 -25.47 20.25 -11.11
N LYS A 9 -25.14 19.33 -10.19
CA LYS A 9 -24.13 19.59 -9.16
C LYS A 9 -22.72 19.52 -9.74
N THR A 10 -21.91 20.55 -9.47
CA THR A 10 -20.50 20.58 -9.84
C THR A 10 -19.68 19.63 -8.96
N THR A 11 -18.78 18.85 -9.59
CA THR A 11 -17.77 18.05 -8.89
C THR A 11 -16.41 18.71 -9.00
N SER A 12 -15.64 18.73 -7.91
CA SER A 12 -14.28 19.28 -7.88
C SER A 12 -13.27 18.16 -8.02
N LEU A 13 -12.43 18.24 -9.04
CA LEU A 13 -11.30 17.31 -9.23
C LEU A 13 -10.04 17.94 -8.64
N GLN A 14 -9.40 17.27 -7.69
CA GLN A 14 -8.09 17.67 -7.20
C GLN A 14 -7.00 16.85 -7.88
N VAL A 15 -6.07 17.54 -8.53
CA VAL A 15 -4.90 16.95 -9.18
C VAL A 15 -3.66 17.38 -8.42
N SER A 16 -2.89 16.41 -7.93
CA SER A 16 -1.57 16.65 -7.33
C SER A 16 -0.49 16.44 -8.38
N ALA A 17 0.48 17.37 -8.46
CA ALA A 17 1.61 17.26 -9.38
C ALA A 17 2.61 16.16 -8.96
N ASN A 18 2.62 15.78 -7.68
CA ASN A 18 3.55 14.78 -7.16
C ASN A 18 2.96 13.38 -7.27
N LYS A 19 3.74 12.45 -7.82
CA LYS A 19 3.42 11.02 -7.76
C LYS A 19 3.42 10.60 -6.28
N PRO A 20 2.36 9.94 -5.79
CA PRO A 20 2.33 9.51 -4.41
C PRO A 20 3.43 8.49 -4.16
N MET A 21 4.10 8.62 -3.02
CA MET A 21 5.15 7.72 -2.59
C MET A 21 4.57 6.72 -1.59
N PRO A 22 4.74 5.40 -1.80
CA PRO A 22 4.35 4.42 -0.79
C PRO A 22 5.24 4.53 0.46
N ALA A 23 4.61 4.43 1.63
CA ALA A 23 5.27 4.38 2.93
C ALA A 23 5.04 3.00 3.55
N VAL A 24 6.12 2.39 4.07
CA VAL A 24 6.06 1.09 4.76
C VAL A 24 6.06 1.31 6.26
N THR A 25 5.15 0.64 6.96
CA THR A 25 5.13 0.54 8.42
C THR A 25 5.14 -0.92 8.84
N ARG A 26 5.51 -1.20 10.09
CA ARG A 26 5.52 -2.54 10.66
C ARG A 26 4.72 -2.60 11.95
N SER A 27 4.09 -3.74 12.23
CA SER A 27 3.20 -3.93 13.39
C SER A 27 3.89 -3.93 14.74
N SER A 28 5.22 -4.12 14.77
CA SER A 28 6.04 -4.05 15.98
C SER A 28 7.32 -3.29 15.71
N ASN A 29 7.81 -2.54 16.70
CA ASN A 29 9.07 -1.81 16.66
C ASN A 29 10.22 -2.53 17.36
N PHE A 30 10.07 -3.79 17.77
CA PHE A 30 11.14 -4.53 18.46
C PHE A 30 12.42 -4.60 17.63
N ASP A 31 13.54 -4.43 18.32
CA ASP A 31 14.90 -4.62 17.83
C ASP A 31 15.79 -5.04 19.02
N PRO A 32 16.33 -6.27 19.05
CA PRO A 32 16.23 -7.31 18.03
C PRO A 32 14.86 -8.01 18.01
N MET A 33 14.51 -8.61 16.87
CA MET A 33 13.38 -9.52 16.74
C MET A 33 13.84 -10.97 16.91
N TYR A 34 13.00 -11.82 17.49
CA TYR A 34 13.35 -13.20 17.81
C TYR A 34 12.71 -14.22 16.85
N PRO A 35 13.37 -15.37 16.61
CA PRO A 35 12.80 -16.43 15.80
C PRO A 35 11.44 -16.92 16.34
N GLY A 36 10.51 -17.20 15.44
CA GLY A 36 9.16 -17.66 15.77
C GLY A 36 8.14 -16.55 16.03
N GLU A 37 8.57 -15.29 16.19
CA GLU A 37 7.65 -14.16 16.30
C GLU A 37 6.94 -13.88 14.97
N GLY A 38 5.72 -13.31 15.04
CA GLY A 38 4.98 -12.85 13.88
C GLY A 38 5.10 -11.35 13.66
N ILE A 39 5.20 -10.91 12.42
CA ILE A 39 5.21 -9.48 12.05
C ILE A 39 4.39 -9.23 10.78
N ALA A 40 3.71 -8.09 10.75
CA ALA A 40 3.02 -7.58 9.58
C ALA A 40 3.66 -6.27 9.12
N PHE A 41 3.88 -6.16 7.81
CA PHE A 41 4.26 -4.93 7.12
C PHE A 41 3.04 -4.38 6.38
N THR A 42 2.86 -3.08 6.44
CA THR A 42 1.76 -2.37 5.78
C THR A 42 2.32 -1.30 4.87
N CYS A 43 1.89 -1.32 3.61
CA CYS A 43 2.21 -0.33 2.60
C CYS A 43 1.04 0.66 2.47
N SER A 44 1.29 1.94 2.66
CA SER A 44 0.29 3.00 2.57
C SER A 44 0.67 3.99 1.49
N VAL A 45 -0.32 4.45 0.73
CA VAL A 45 -0.13 5.46 -0.33
C VAL A 45 -1.07 6.62 0.00
N ASP A 46 -0.52 7.82 0.17
CA ASP A 46 -1.26 9.02 0.58
C ASP A 46 -2.15 9.56 -0.55
N MET A 47 -3.12 8.79 -1.03
CA MET A 47 -4.11 9.15 -2.05
C MET A 47 -5.31 8.19 -2.04
N SER A 48 -6.28 8.45 -2.92
CA SER A 48 -7.48 7.62 -3.18
C SER A 48 -7.21 6.11 -3.31
N SER A 49 -8.27 5.29 -3.24
CA SER A 49 -8.24 3.83 -3.48
C SER A 49 -7.84 3.42 -4.91
N GLY A 50 -7.68 2.10 -5.13
CA GLY A 50 -7.42 1.52 -6.46
C GLY A 50 -5.95 1.20 -6.73
N TRP A 51 -5.17 0.90 -5.69
CA TRP A 51 -3.78 0.50 -5.78
C TRP A 51 -3.62 -1.02 -5.74
N GLU A 52 -2.69 -1.53 -6.54
CA GLU A 52 -2.09 -2.85 -6.39
C GLU A 52 -0.70 -2.71 -5.80
N TYR A 53 -0.31 -3.69 -4.98
CA TYR A 53 0.92 -3.67 -4.20
C TYR A 53 1.80 -4.84 -4.56
N VAL A 54 3.10 -4.54 -4.73
CA VAL A 54 4.14 -5.53 -4.92
C VAL A 54 5.17 -5.36 -3.82
N TRP A 55 5.40 -6.42 -3.05
CA TRP A 55 6.35 -6.48 -1.95
C TRP A 55 7.66 -7.08 -2.40
N TYR A 56 8.74 -6.55 -1.85
CA TYR A 56 10.10 -6.98 -2.09
C TYR A 56 10.83 -7.23 -0.77
N HIS A 57 11.71 -8.22 -0.79
CA HIS A 57 12.70 -8.53 0.25
C HIS A 57 14.07 -8.60 -0.41
N ASP A 58 15.01 -7.75 0.03
CA ASP A 58 16.37 -7.68 -0.51
C ASP A 58 16.42 -7.64 -2.06
N GLY A 59 15.50 -6.87 -2.66
CA GLY A 59 15.41 -6.71 -4.11
C GLY A 59 14.55 -7.76 -4.84
N THR A 60 14.18 -8.85 -4.17
CA THR A 60 13.40 -9.96 -4.75
C THR A 60 11.91 -9.79 -4.48
N GLU A 61 11.07 -10.00 -5.49
CA GLU A 61 9.61 -9.97 -5.33
C GLU A 61 9.13 -11.16 -4.50
N ILE A 62 8.37 -10.90 -3.44
CA ILE A 62 7.87 -11.92 -2.50
C ILE A 62 6.34 -12.06 -2.50
N GLN A 63 5.63 -11.01 -2.91
CA GLN A 63 4.18 -11.02 -2.99
C GLN A 63 3.71 -9.92 -3.95
N SER A 64 2.77 -10.26 -4.83
CA SER A 64 2.04 -9.32 -5.66
C SER A 64 0.54 -9.54 -5.44
N SER A 65 -0.14 -8.53 -4.90
CA SER A 65 -1.58 -8.65 -4.59
C SER A 65 -2.25 -7.28 -4.46
N SER A 66 -3.59 -7.28 -4.42
CA SER A 66 -4.36 -6.09 -4.01
C SER A 66 -4.27 -5.81 -2.51
N SER A 67 -3.74 -6.75 -1.71
CA SER A 67 -3.48 -6.55 -0.30
C SER A 67 -2.29 -5.63 -0.12
N ASN A 68 -2.47 -4.61 0.71
CA ASN A 68 -1.41 -3.71 1.11
C ASN A 68 -0.60 -4.22 2.30
N THR A 69 -0.85 -5.44 2.77
CA THR A 69 -0.16 -6.06 3.91
C THR A 69 0.62 -7.31 3.50
N TYR A 70 1.82 -7.45 4.06
CA TYR A 70 2.65 -8.64 3.96
C TYR A 70 2.91 -9.18 5.38
N ILE A 71 2.70 -10.47 5.60
CA ILE A 71 2.77 -11.09 6.92
C ILE A 71 3.84 -12.18 6.92
N ILE A 72 4.71 -12.13 7.92
CA ILE A 72 5.62 -13.21 8.28
C ILE A 72 5.07 -13.84 9.55
N SER A 73 4.58 -15.08 9.45
CA SER A 73 3.95 -15.76 10.59
C SER A 73 4.95 -16.24 11.64
N ALA A 74 6.18 -16.57 11.22
CA ALA A 74 7.26 -17.00 12.09
C ALA A 74 8.60 -16.51 11.53
N ILE A 75 9.23 -15.58 12.24
CA ILE A 75 10.52 -15.02 11.87
C ILE A 75 11.59 -16.11 11.90
N ALA A 76 12.47 -16.08 10.91
CA ALA A 76 13.65 -16.92 10.82
C ALA A 76 14.86 -16.09 10.37
N GLN A 77 16.05 -16.69 10.35
CA GLN A 77 17.26 -16.02 9.89
C GLN A 77 17.13 -15.48 8.45
N SER A 78 16.37 -16.19 7.60
CA SER A 78 16.06 -15.78 6.22
C SER A 78 15.07 -14.62 6.12
N SER A 79 14.42 -14.24 7.21
CA SER A 79 13.53 -13.07 7.27
C SER A 79 14.29 -11.76 7.50
N LYS A 80 15.59 -11.83 7.83
CA LYS A 80 16.41 -10.63 8.01
C LYS A 80 16.70 -10.00 6.65
N GLY A 81 16.41 -8.72 6.51
CA GLY A 81 16.70 -7.97 5.29
C GLY A 81 15.85 -6.72 5.19
N ASP A 82 15.97 -6.04 4.06
CA ASP A 82 15.22 -4.83 3.74
C ASP A 82 13.89 -5.20 3.07
N TYR A 83 12.80 -4.63 3.58
CA TYR A 83 11.46 -4.78 3.03
C TYR A 83 10.98 -3.45 2.45
N TYR A 84 10.51 -3.49 1.22
CA TYR A 84 9.88 -2.33 0.58
C TYR A 84 8.72 -2.75 -0.33
N CYS A 85 7.83 -1.81 -0.62
CA CYS A 85 6.71 -2.02 -1.52
C CYS A 85 6.76 -1.06 -2.70
N LYS A 86 6.20 -1.48 -3.83
CA LYS A 86 5.80 -0.62 -4.94
C LYS A 86 4.28 -0.65 -5.06
N ALA A 87 3.68 0.49 -5.36
CA ALA A 87 2.25 0.60 -5.63
C ALA A 87 2.00 1.03 -7.08
N LYS A 88 1.06 0.37 -7.75
CA LYS A 88 0.59 0.70 -9.10
C LYS A 88 -0.88 1.02 -9.04
N ARG A 89 -1.30 2.13 -9.65
CA ARG A 89 -2.72 2.44 -9.79
C ARG A 89 -3.30 1.62 -10.93
N MET A 90 -4.42 0.96 -10.68
CA MET A 90 -5.18 0.30 -11.74
C MET A 90 -5.91 1.36 -12.53
N GLY A 91 -5.30 1.80 -13.63
CA GLY A 91 -5.96 2.63 -14.62
C GLY A 91 -7.05 1.82 -15.31
N LYS A 92 -8.26 2.36 -15.37
CA LYS A 92 -9.30 1.88 -16.28
C LYS A 92 -9.38 2.83 -17.46
#